data_AF-A0A848UZI1-F1
#
_entry.id   AF-A0A848UZI1-F1
#
_cell.length_a   1.000
_cell.length_b   1.000
_cell.length_c   1.000
_cell.angle_alpha   90.00
_cell.angle_beta   90.00
_cell.angle_gamma   90.00
#
_symmetry.space_group_name_H-M   'P 1'
#
loop_
_entity.id
_entity.type
_entity.pdbx_description
1 polymer ?
#
loop_
_entity_poly.entity_id
_entity_poly.type
_entity_poly.pdbx_seq_one_letter_code
_entity_poly.pdbx_strand_id
1 'polypeptide(L)'
;YGGKGAHGGGAFSGKDPSKVDRSAAYATRHIAKNLVAAGVASEVLVQVSYAIGVAEPMGIYINTYGTANVSKSDGEIAKIVEGIFDMKPSSINERLKLSQPIYSESAAYGHMGRTPEKKEVTFKVNGNDLTREVETFTWEKLDYVDEVKKQFGL
;
A
#
# COMPACT_ATOMS: atom_id res chain seq x y z
N TYR A 1 -6.15 -9.06 -6.87
CA TYR A 1 -5.07 -9.54 -7.77
C TYR A 1 -5.51 -10.68 -8.70
N GLY A 2 -6.79 -10.74 -9.13
CA GLY A 2 -7.24 -11.75 -10.11
C GLY A 2 -6.95 -13.22 -9.75
N GLY A 3 -7.00 -13.59 -8.46
CA GLY A 3 -6.70 -14.95 -7.99
C GLY A 3 -5.22 -15.28 -7.73
N LYS A 4 -4.27 -14.43 -8.15
CA LYS A 4 -2.83 -14.69 -7.95
C LYS A 4 -2.32 -14.35 -6.53
N GLY A 5 -2.85 -13.31 -5.90
CA GLY A 5 -2.47 -12.89 -4.54
C GLY A 5 -3.48 -13.36 -3.48
N ALA A 6 -3.02 -13.48 -2.22
CA ALA A 6 -3.89 -13.77 -1.09
C ALA A 6 -4.87 -12.62 -0.81
N HIS A 7 -5.99 -12.93 -0.15
CA HIS A 7 -7.04 -11.96 0.18
C HIS A 7 -7.53 -12.12 1.62
N GLY A 8 -7.51 -11.04 2.41
CA GLY A 8 -7.91 -11.05 3.82
C GLY A 8 -9.43 -10.99 4.08
N GLY A 9 -10.23 -10.79 3.03
CA GLY A 9 -11.70 -10.81 3.06
C GLY A 9 -12.37 -9.44 3.08
N GLY A 10 -11.68 -8.39 3.52
CA GLY A 10 -12.22 -7.02 3.59
C GLY A 10 -12.49 -6.40 2.21
N ALA A 11 -13.69 -5.85 2.01
CA ALA A 11 -14.01 -5.04 0.83
C ALA A 11 -13.37 -3.63 0.88
N PHE A 12 -13.12 -3.01 -0.27
CA PHE A 12 -12.52 -1.67 -0.36
C PHE A 12 -13.56 -0.53 -0.41
N SER A 13 -14.44 -0.49 -1.41
CA SER A 13 -15.36 0.64 -1.69
C SER A 13 -16.31 0.95 -0.54
N GLY A 14 -16.66 2.24 -0.38
CA GLY A 14 -17.54 2.73 0.70
C GLY A 14 -16.89 2.94 2.07
N LYS A 15 -15.63 2.54 2.26
CA LYS A 15 -14.86 2.73 3.51
C LYS A 15 -13.97 3.97 3.46
N ASP A 16 -13.84 4.69 4.55
CA ASP A 16 -12.86 5.77 4.70
C ASP A 16 -11.46 5.20 5.02
N PRO A 17 -10.35 5.97 4.89
CA PRO A 17 -9.00 5.44 5.08
C PRO A 17 -8.67 5.00 6.50
N SER A 18 -9.52 5.31 7.50
CA SER A 18 -9.39 4.75 8.85
C SER A 18 -9.62 3.24 8.89
N LYS A 19 -10.29 2.66 7.88
CA LYS A 19 -10.53 1.20 7.81
C LYS A 19 -9.34 0.49 7.17
N VAL A 20 -8.63 -0.27 8.00
CA VAL A 20 -7.43 -1.02 7.59
C VAL A 20 -7.68 -2.01 6.45
N ASP A 21 -8.92 -2.49 6.29
CA ASP A 21 -9.32 -3.29 5.12
C ASP A 21 -8.93 -2.64 3.78
N ARG A 22 -9.00 -1.30 3.70
CA ARG A 22 -8.57 -0.54 2.54
C ARG A 22 -7.13 -0.05 2.70
N SER A 23 -6.86 0.72 3.76
CA SER A 23 -5.59 1.44 3.87
C SER A 23 -4.39 0.50 4.00
N ALA A 24 -4.49 -0.58 4.78
CA ALA A 24 -3.41 -1.55 4.91
C ALA A 24 -3.25 -2.42 3.65
N ALA A 25 -4.33 -2.71 2.92
CA ALA A 25 -4.24 -3.39 1.62
C ALA A 25 -3.51 -2.52 0.57
N TYR A 26 -3.74 -1.20 0.59
CA TYR A 26 -3.00 -0.26 -0.25
C TYR A 26 -1.52 -0.15 0.19
N ALA A 27 -1.26 -0.09 1.49
CA ALA A 27 0.10 -0.03 2.01
C ALA A 27 0.90 -1.29 1.68
N THR A 28 0.31 -2.49 1.82
CA THR A 28 0.98 -3.75 1.45
C THR A 28 1.26 -3.84 -0.06
N ARG A 29 0.37 -3.30 -0.91
CA ARG A 29 0.66 -3.13 -2.34
C ARG A 29 1.86 -2.23 -2.57
N HIS A 30 1.88 -1.07 -1.92
CA HIS A 30 2.97 -0.09 -2.01
C HIS A 30 4.32 -0.71 -1.61
N ILE A 31 4.36 -1.43 -0.49
CA ILE A 31 5.53 -2.18 -0.02
C ILE A 31 5.96 -3.20 -1.09
N ALA A 32 5.06 -4.10 -1.49
CA ALA A 32 5.37 -5.16 -2.45
C ALA A 32 5.96 -4.60 -3.76
N LYS A 33 5.35 -3.53 -4.26
CA LYS A 33 5.78 -2.88 -5.51
C LYS A 33 7.17 -2.25 -5.37
N ASN A 34 7.46 -1.58 -4.26
CA ASN A 34 8.77 -0.99 -4.01
C ASN A 34 9.86 -2.04 -3.78
N LEU A 35 9.56 -3.15 -3.08
CA LEU A 35 10.50 -4.26 -2.89
C LEU A 35 10.92 -4.88 -4.23
N VAL A 36 9.95 -5.16 -5.12
CA VAL A 36 10.22 -5.73 -6.44
C VAL A 36 11.00 -4.74 -7.31
N ALA A 37 10.59 -3.46 -7.35
CA ALA A 37 11.27 -2.44 -8.13
C ALA A 37 12.70 -2.15 -7.64
N ALA A 38 12.95 -2.28 -6.34
CA ALA A 38 14.29 -2.17 -5.75
C ALA A 38 15.18 -3.38 -6.05
N GLY A 39 14.60 -4.48 -6.54
CA GLY A 39 15.33 -5.71 -6.87
C GLY A 39 15.47 -6.68 -5.70
N VAL A 40 14.75 -6.47 -4.58
CA VAL A 40 14.81 -7.36 -3.40
C VAL A 40 14.34 -8.78 -3.75
N ALA A 41 13.30 -8.90 -4.58
CA ALA A 41 12.78 -10.16 -5.09
C ALA A 41 12.08 -9.95 -6.44
N SER A 42 11.91 -11.01 -7.22
CA SER A 42 11.15 -10.95 -8.49
C SER A 42 9.63 -11.05 -8.27
N GLU A 43 9.22 -11.73 -7.19
CA GLU A 43 7.84 -11.87 -6.75
C GLU A 43 7.78 -11.75 -5.22
N VAL A 44 6.76 -11.07 -4.69
CA VAL A 44 6.56 -10.98 -3.24
C VAL A 44 5.09 -10.87 -2.87
N LEU A 45 4.69 -11.61 -1.84
CA LEU A 45 3.45 -11.43 -1.10
C LEU A 45 3.76 -10.74 0.23
N VAL A 46 3.04 -9.66 0.53
CA VAL A 46 3.10 -8.94 1.80
C VAL A 46 1.77 -9.12 2.51
N GLN A 47 1.79 -9.62 3.74
CA GLN A 47 0.63 -9.79 4.60
C GLN A 47 0.80 -8.97 5.87
N VAL A 48 -0.30 -8.40 6.36
CA VAL A 48 -0.37 -7.67 7.62
C VAL A 48 -1.68 -8.00 8.32
N SER A 49 -1.69 -7.93 9.65
CA SER A 49 -2.90 -8.14 10.47
C SER A 49 -2.96 -7.14 11.61
N TYR A 50 -4.17 -6.78 12.04
CA TYR A 50 -4.42 -5.84 13.12
C TYR A 50 -5.41 -6.43 14.13
N ALA A 51 -5.23 -6.10 15.40
CA ALA A 51 -6.25 -6.29 16.42
C ALA A 51 -7.13 -5.03 16.52
N ILE A 52 -8.43 -5.22 16.78
CA ILE A 52 -9.36 -4.08 16.90
C ILE A 52 -8.92 -3.15 18.05
N GLY A 53 -8.85 -1.85 17.76
CA GLY A 53 -8.43 -0.84 18.73
C GLY A 53 -6.92 -0.73 18.98
N VAL A 54 -6.09 -1.55 18.30
CA VAL A 54 -4.63 -1.49 18.40
C VAL A 54 -4.07 -0.83 17.12
N ALA A 55 -3.28 0.22 17.30
CA ALA A 55 -2.68 0.95 16.19
C ALA A 55 -1.55 0.18 15.50
N GLU A 56 -0.72 -0.52 16.28
CA GLU A 56 0.36 -1.34 15.76
C GLU A 56 -0.19 -2.60 15.07
N PRO A 57 0.41 -3.02 13.93
CA PRO A 57 0.10 -4.33 13.37
C PRO A 57 0.55 -5.44 14.34
N MET A 58 -0.14 -6.58 14.29
CA MET A 58 0.30 -7.80 14.99
C MET A 58 1.55 -8.42 14.36
N GLY A 59 1.92 -7.98 13.16
CA GLY A 59 3.13 -8.36 12.45
C GLY A 59 3.01 -8.13 10.95
N ILE A 60 4.16 -8.04 10.28
CA ILE A 60 4.27 -8.09 8.81
C ILE A 60 4.87 -9.44 8.42
N TYR A 61 4.28 -10.09 7.42
CA TYR A 61 4.76 -11.34 6.88
C TYR A 61 5.10 -11.17 5.40
N ILE A 62 6.24 -11.71 5.00
CA ILE A 62 6.74 -11.70 3.64
C ILE A 62 6.79 -13.15 3.14
N ASN A 63 6.46 -13.35 1.87
CA ASN A 63 6.74 -14.57 1.14
C ASN A 63 7.27 -14.20 -0.24
N THR A 64 8.55 -14.50 -0.52
CA THR A 64 9.17 -14.19 -1.81
C THR A 64 9.03 -15.33 -2.83
N TYR A 65 8.39 -16.43 -2.45
CA TYR A 65 8.25 -17.65 -3.26
C TYR A 65 9.59 -18.20 -3.77
N GLY A 66 10.67 -17.99 -3.01
CA GLY A 66 12.02 -18.39 -3.39
C GLY A 66 12.67 -17.51 -4.46
N THR A 67 12.11 -16.33 -4.74
CA THR A 67 12.63 -15.39 -5.76
C THR A 67 13.42 -14.21 -5.17
N ALA A 68 13.77 -14.27 -3.89
CA ALA A 68 14.62 -13.27 -3.24
C ALA A 68 16.00 -13.20 -3.92
N ASN A 69 16.45 -12.00 -4.25
CA ASN A 69 17.78 -11.73 -4.81
C ASN A 69 18.78 -11.28 -3.74
N VAL A 70 18.35 -11.22 -2.48
CA VAL A 70 19.17 -10.85 -1.32
C VAL A 70 19.44 -12.09 -0.48
N SER A 71 20.62 -12.16 0.15
CA SER A 71 20.97 -13.25 1.08
C SER A 71 20.29 -13.05 2.45
N LYS A 72 18.96 -13.03 2.46
CA LYS A 72 18.10 -12.87 3.64
C LYS A 72 16.89 -13.78 3.52
N SER A 73 16.50 -14.42 4.61
CA SER A 73 15.23 -15.15 4.69
C SER A 73 14.04 -14.20 4.62
N ASP A 74 12.86 -14.73 4.25
CA ASP A 74 11.63 -13.95 4.21
C ASP A 74 11.31 -13.27 5.56
N GLY A 75 11.61 -13.92 6.68
CA GLY A 75 11.46 -13.35 8.01
C GLY A 75 12.43 -12.19 8.31
N GLU A 76 13.65 -12.23 7.77
CA GLU A 76 14.60 -11.10 7.88
C GLU A 76 14.20 -9.95 6.97
N ILE A 77 13.68 -10.24 5.77
CA ILE A 77 13.11 -9.23 4.88
C ILE A 77 11.93 -8.52 5.58
N ALA A 78 11.04 -9.28 6.22
CA ALA A 78 9.92 -8.73 6.98
C ALA A 78 10.37 -7.75 8.08
N LYS A 79 11.39 -8.11 8.88
CA LYS A 79 11.94 -7.23 9.93
C LYS A 79 12.52 -5.92 9.37
N ILE A 80 13.19 -5.97 8.22
CA ILE A 80 13.71 -4.76 7.56
C ILE A 80 12.55 -3.89 7.06
N VAL A 81 11.52 -4.50 6.46
CA VAL A 81 10.31 -3.81 6.01
C VAL A 81 9.60 -3.08 7.16
N GLU A 82 9.50 -3.71 8.34
CA GLU A 82 8.95 -3.09 9.56
C GLU A 82 9.70 -1.82 9.97
N GLY A 83 11.01 -1.75 9.71
CA GLY A 83 11.84 -0.56 9.97
C GLY A 83 11.70 0.56 8.93
N ILE A 84 11.25 0.25 7.71
CA ILE A 84 11.12 1.22 6.60
C ILE A 84 9.71 1.80 6.53
N PHE A 85 8.71 0.94 6.72
CA PHE A 85 7.32 1.26 6.48
C PHE A 85 6.54 1.23 7.79
N ASP A 86 6.25 2.41 8.34
CA ASP A 86 5.29 2.52 9.44
C ASP A 86 3.91 2.07 8.94
N MET A 87 3.34 1.09 9.64
CA MET A 87 2.06 0.45 9.32
C MET A 87 0.94 0.83 10.28
N LYS A 88 1.11 1.85 11.11
CA LYS A 88 -0.02 2.44 11.86
C LYS A 88 -1.05 3.02 10.88
N PRO A 89 -2.36 2.90 11.14
CA PRO A 89 -3.39 3.47 10.26
C PRO A 89 -3.19 4.96 9.96
N SER A 90 -2.78 5.76 10.95
CA SER A 90 -2.47 7.18 10.78
C SER A 90 -1.28 7.41 9.85
N SER A 91 -0.18 6.68 10.07
CA SER A 91 1.04 6.79 9.29
C SER A 91 0.85 6.34 7.84
N ILE A 92 0.06 5.28 7.62
CA ILE A 92 -0.36 4.86 6.27
C ILE A 92 -1.15 5.97 5.57
N ASN A 93 -2.12 6.56 6.27
CA ASN A 93 -2.96 7.60 5.72
C ASN A 93 -2.14 8.85 5.32
N GLU A 94 -1.18 9.24 6.16
CA GLU A 94 -0.27 10.35 5.90
C GLU A 94 0.68 10.06 4.73
N ARG A 95 1.43 8.94 4.80
CA ARG A 95 2.38 8.53 3.76
C ARG A 95 1.74 8.44 2.38
N LEU A 96 0.55 7.85 2.29
CA LEU A 96 -0.16 7.64 1.04
C LEU A 96 -1.17 8.75 0.72
N LYS A 97 -1.28 9.80 1.54
CA LYS A 97 -2.19 10.94 1.36
C LYS A 97 -3.65 10.51 1.10
N LEU A 98 -4.16 9.54 1.87
CA LEU A 98 -5.45 8.90 1.57
C LEU A 98 -6.66 9.76 2.01
N SER A 99 -6.49 10.79 2.82
CA SER A 99 -7.56 11.75 3.17
C SER A 99 -7.89 12.72 2.02
N GLN A 100 -8.15 12.20 0.82
CA GLN A 100 -8.44 12.96 -0.40
C GLN A 100 -9.59 12.30 -1.19
N PRO A 101 -10.32 13.04 -2.02
CA PRO A 101 -11.43 12.52 -2.85
C PRO A 101 -10.94 11.72 -4.08
N ILE A 102 -10.18 10.65 -3.87
CA ILE A 102 -9.44 9.90 -4.92
C ILE A 102 -10.01 8.53 -5.26
N TYR A 103 -11.11 8.11 -4.63
CA TYR A 103 -11.52 6.70 -4.60
C TYR A 103 -12.47 6.27 -5.72
N SER A 104 -13.25 7.19 -6.31
CA SER A 104 -14.29 6.84 -7.28
C SER A 104 -13.74 6.06 -8.46
N GLU A 105 -12.56 6.44 -8.96
CA GLU A 105 -11.94 5.75 -10.09
C GLU A 105 -11.47 4.34 -9.75
N SER A 106 -11.13 4.07 -8.49
CA SER A 106 -10.66 2.75 -8.07
C SER A 106 -11.79 1.71 -8.02
N ALA A 107 -13.06 2.14 -8.00
CA ALA A 107 -14.22 1.26 -7.85
C ALA A 107 -14.51 0.38 -9.07
N ALA A 108 -13.86 0.63 -10.21
CA ALA A 108 -13.92 -0.19 -11.41
C ALA A 108 -12.52 -0.38 -12.00
N TYR A 109 -12.35 -1.46 -12.78
CA TYR A 109 -11.09 -1.81 -13.46
C TYR A 109 -9.88 -2.04 -12.55
N GLY A 110 -10.13 -2.27 -11.26
CA GLY A 110 -9.12 -2.63 -10.28
C GLY A 110 -8.49 -1.45 -9.55
N HIS A 111 -8.14 -1.70 -8.29
CA HIS A 111 -7.48 -0.74 -7.41
C HIS A 111 -5.96 -0.70 -7.60
N MET A 112 -5.37 -1.76 -8.17
CA MET A 112 -3.92 -1.97 -8.26
C MET A 112 -3.48 -2.04 -9.72
N GLY A 113 -2.23 -1.69 -9.99
CA GLY A 113 -1.61 -1.75 -11.32
C GLY A 113 -1.91 -0.54 -12.22
N ARG A 114 -2.50 0.52 -11.68
CA ARG A 114 -2.80 1.76 -12.41
C ARG A 114 -1.76 2.85 -12.11
N THR A 115 -1.52 3.72 -13.08
CA THR A 115 -0.53 4.79 -12.95
C THR A 115 -1.02 5.89 -12.01
N PRO A 116 -0.22 6.32 -11.03
CA PRO A 116 -0.52 7.52 -10.24
C PRO A 116 -0.62 8.76 -11.13
N GLU A 117 -1.64 9.58 -10.90
CA GLU A 117 -1.92 10.75 -11.74
C GLU A 117 -2.34 11.94 -10.86
N LYS A 118 -1.74 13.11 -11.12
CA LYS A 118 -2.20 14.38 -10.56
C LYS A 118 -3.27 14.98 -11.46
N LYS A 119 -4.42 15.35 -10.88
CA LYS A 119 -5.52 15.96 -11.61
C LYS A 119 -6.46 16.71 -10.70
N GLU A 120 -7.30 17.53 -11.30
CA GLU A 120 -8.43 18.12 -10.62
C GLU A 120 -9.61 17.15 -10.59
N VAL A 121 -10.25 17.04 -9.44
CA VAL A 121 -11.51 16.32 -9.27
C VAL A 121 -12.56 17.26 -8.72
N THR A 122 -13.75 17.24 -9.32
CA THR A 122 -14.92 17.99 -8.86
C THR A 122 -15.90 17.05 -8.19
N PHE A 123 -16.36 17.41 -7.00
CA PHE A 123 -17.30 16.64 -6.21
C PHE A 123 -18.24 17.55 -5.43
N LYS A 124 -19.40 17.01 -5.02
CA LYS A 124 -20.42 17.79 -4.29
C LYS A 124 -20.19 17.76 -2.78
N VAL A 125 -20.22 18.93 -2.16
CA VAL A 125 -20.22 19.12 -0.70
C VAL A 125 -21.40 20.02 -0.32
N ASN A 126 -22.37 19.48 0.42
CA ASN A 126 -23.59 20.20 0.80
C ASN A 126 -24.31 20.86 -0.39
N GLY A 127 -24.34 20.17 -1.54
CA GLY A 127 -24.98 20.64 -2.78
C GLY A 127 -24.10 21.52 -3.67
N ASN A 128 -22.99 22.06 -3.16
CA ASN A 128 -22.07 22.89 -3.92
C ASN A 128 -20.97 22.06 -4.57
N ASP A 129 -20.56 22.44 -5.78
CA ASP A 129 -19.42 21.83 -6.45
C ASP A 129 -18.13 22.37 -5.85
N LEU A 130 -17.22 21.47 -5.47
CA LEU A 130 -15.89 21.78 -4.98
C LEU A 130 -14.87 21.05 -5.85
N THR A 131 -13.88 21.80 -6.35
CA THR A 131 -12.76 21.25 -7.12
C THR A 131 -11.51 21.22 -6.27
N ARG A 132 -10.74 20.13 -6.35
CA ARG A 132 -9.43 19.99 -5.71
C ARG A 132 -8.44 19.31 -6.63
N GLU A 133 -7.20 19.77 -6.61
CA GLU A 133 -6.07 19.00 -7.16
C GLU A 133 -5.77 17.83 -6.21
N VAL A 134 -5.68 16.63 -6.77
CA VAL A 134 -5.39 15.38 -6.05
C VAL A 134 -4.39 14.54 -6.82
N GLU A 135 -3.71 13.63 -6.12
CA GLU A 135 -2.88 12.58 -6.70
C GLU A 135 -3.57 11.23 -6.47
N THR A 136 -3.99 10.56 -7.54
CA THR A 136 -4.67 9.26 -7.48
C THR A 136 -3.67 8.11 -7.42
N PHE A 137 -4.10 6.94 -6.93
CA PHE A 137 -3.30 5.71 -6.87
C PHE A 137 -1.91 5.87 -6.24
N THR A 138 -1.78 6.68 -5.19
CA THR A 138 -0.50 6.95 -4.50
C THR A 138 0.22 5.69 -4.00
N TRP A 139 -0.51 4.61 -3.72
CA TRP A 139 0.06 3.30 -3.37
C TRP A 139 0.74 2.57 -4.53
N GLU A 140 0.63 3.06 -5.76
CA GLU A 140 1.34 2.55 -6.93
C GLU A 140 2.66 3.30 -7.18
N LYS A 141 3.04 4.26 -6.32
CA LYS A 141 4.31 4.98 -6.44
C LYS A 141 5.51 4.11 -6.06
N LEU A 142 6.64 4.42 -6.67
CA LEU A 142 7.95 3.80 -6.43
C LEU A 142 8.89 4.75 -5.69
N ASP A 143 8.33 5.53 -4.77
CA ASP A 143 9.00 6.59 -4.03
C ASP A 143 9.81 6.11 -2.81
N TYR A 144 9.82 4.80 -2.56
CA TYR A 144 10.63 4.14 -1.51
C TYR A 144 11.75 3.26 -2.08
N VAL A 145 11.92 3.19 -3.40
CA VAL A 145 12.92 2.31 -4.03
C VAL A 145 14.32 2.58 -3.51
N ASP A 146 14.74 3.85 -3.43
CA ASP A 146 16.09 4.21 -2.98
C ASP A 146 16.32 3.87 -1.50
N GLU A 147 15.35 4.13 -0.64
CA GLU A 147 15.45 3.78 0.78
C GLU A 147 15.45 2.25 0.96
N VAL A 148 14.64 1.51 0.20
CA VAL A 148 14.67 0.05 0.20
C VAL A 148 16.06 -0.44 -0.23
N LYS A 149 16.60 0.04 -1.36
CA LYS A 149 17.93 -0.35 -1.82
C LYS A 149 18.99 -0.13 -0.77
N LYS A 150 18.99 1.06 -0.15
CA LYS A 150 19.90 1.40 0.95
C LYS A 150 19.82 0.41 2.11
N GLN A 151 18.62 0.04 2.57
CA GLN A 151 18.45 -0.89 3.69
C GLN A 151 18.80 -2.34 3.34
N PHE A 152 18.70 -2.72 2.07
CA PHE A 152 19.05 -4.06 1.59
C PHE A 152 20.49 -4.16 1.05
N GLY A 153 21.20 -3.04 0.90
CA GLY A 153 22.56 -3.00 0.36
C GLY A 153 22.63 -3.25 -1.15
N LEU A 154 21.62 -2.77 -1.89
CA LEU A 154 21.45 -2.92 -3.35
C LEU A 154 21.76 -1.64 -4.12
#